data_AF-A0A972PB76-F1
#
_entry.id   AF-A0A972PB76-F1
#
_cell.length_a   1.000
_cell.length_b   1.000
_cell.length_c   1.000
_cell.angle_alpha   90.00
_cell.angle_beta   90.00
_cell.angle_gamma   90.00
#
_symmetry.space_group_name_H-M   'P 1'
#
loop_
_entity.id
_entity.type
_entity.pdbx_description
1 polymer ?
#
loop_
_entity_poly.entity_id
_entity_poly.type
_entity_poly.pdbx_seq_one_letter_code
_entity_poly.pdbx_strand_id
1 'polypeptide(L)'
;VRPIFHWTEKRIKGHFVICFLAFLLERTLEFRLKEHQLFISPAQIQEALSSLLFTEMEINSQRFLVKMRPSDNANKILRILRISPPKNMLPVEEAGEFAW
;
A
#
# COMPACT_ATOMS: atom_id res chain seq x y z
N VAL A 1 13.11 3.07 16.80
CA VAL A 1 12.40 1.76 16.86
C VAL A 1 12.99 0.97 18.01
N ARG A 2 12.17 0.35 18.89
CA ARG A 2 12.69 -0.54 19.94
C ARG A 2 12.91 -1.94 19.34
N PRO A 3 14.01 -2.64 19.66
CA PRO A 3 14.25 -3.97 19.14
C PRO A 3 13.18 -4.95 19.64
N ILE A 4 12.62 -5.74 18.71
CA ILE A 4 11.70 -6.83 19.01
C ILE A 4 12.50 -8.12 18.85
N PHE A 5 12.73 -8.81 19.95
CA PHE A 5 13.50 -10.05 19.94
C PHE A 5 12.58 -11.25 19.70
N HIS A 6 12.98 -12.14 18.80
CA HIS A 6 12.30 -13.40 18.49
C HIS A 6 13.13 -14.57 19.02
N TRP A 7 12.54 -15.41 19.88
CA TRP A 7 13.28 -16.42 20.64
C TRP A 7 12.92 -17.87 20.31
N THR A 8 11.76 -18.10 19.68
CA THR A 8 11.35 -19.44 19.23
C THR A 8 11.70 -19.62 17.78
N GLU A 9 12.21 -20.80 17.42
CA GLU A 9 12.59 -21.14 16.04
C GLU A 9 11.46 -20.84 15.04
N LYS A 10 10.21 -21.18 15.40
CA LYS A 10 9.03 -20.88 14.58
C LYS A 10 8.84 -19.38 14.33
N ARG A 11 8.97 -18.52 15.35
CA ARG A 11 8.84 -17.06 15.17
C ARG A 11 10.00 -16.47 14.40
N ILE A 12 11.23 -16.95 14.64
CA ILE A 12 12.42 -16.50 13.92
C ILE A 12 12.25 -16.80 12.41
N LYS A 13 11.92 -18.04 12.06
CA LYS A 13 11.63 -18.45 10.67
C LYS A 13 10.51 -17.60 10.05
N GLY A 14 9.42 -17.37 10.80
CA GLY A 14 8.32 -16.52 10.35
C GLY A 14 8.74 -15.08 10.05
N HIS A 15 9.52 -14.45 10.95
CA HIS A 15 10.05 -13.09 10.74
C HIS A 15 10.96 -13.01 9.51
N PHE A 16 11.88 -13.97 9.36
CA PHE A 16 12.74 -14.02 8.17
C PHE A 16 11.93 -14.13 6.87
N VAL A 17 10.91 -14.98 6.85
CA VAL A 17 10.07 -15.16 5.66
C VAL A 17 9.30 -13.88 5.34
N ILE A 18 8.67 -13.22 6.32
CA ILE A 18 7.92 -11.99 6.04
C ILE A 18 8.83 -10.84 5.59
N CYS A 19 10.02 -10.71 6.18
CA CYS A 19 11.01 -9.72 5.75
C CYS A 19 11.51 -10.01 4.33
N PHE A 20 11.78 -11.27 4.01
CA PHE A 20 12.19 -11.67 2.67
C PHE A 20 11.08 -11.39 1.64
N LEU A 21 9.82 -11.70 1.96
CA LEU A 21 8.69 -11.42 1.08
C LEU A 21 8.50 -9.92 0.86
N ALA A 22 8.58 -9.11 1.92
CA ALA A 22 8.49 -7.65 1.80
C ALA A 22 9.60 -7.08 0.90
N PHE A 23 10.84 -7.53 1.10
CA PHE A 23 11.99 -7.15 0.26
C PHE A 23 11.79 -7.59 -1.20
N LEU A 24 11.36 -8.84 -1.43
CA LEU A 24 11.12 -9.36 -2.77
C LEU A 24 10.05 -8.56 -3.51
N LEU A 25 8.95 -8.22 -2.83
CA LEU A 25 7.88 -7.39 -3.39
C LEU A 25 8.38 -5.99 -3.75
N GLU A 26 9.12 -5.34 -2.85
CA GLU A 26 9.69 -4.01 -3.09
C GLU A 26 10.66 -4.00 -4.27
N ARG A 27 11.58 -4.98 -4.35
CA ARG A 27 12.53 -5.08 -5.46
C ARG A 27 11.89 -5.45 -6.77
N THR A 28 10.88 -6.32 -6.75
CA THR A 28 10.11 -6.67 -7.95
C THR A 28 9.36 -5.44 -8.46
N LEU A 29 8.76 -4.66 -7.57
CA LEU A 29 8.11 -3.41 -7.93
C LEU A 29 9.12 -2.42 -8.51
N GLU A 30 10.23 -2.15 -7.80
CA GLU A 30 11.29 -1.25 -8.27
C GLU A 30 11.81 -1.65 -9.67
N PHE A 31 12.04 -2.95 -9.91
CA PHE A 31 12.46 -3.47 -11.21
C PHE A 31 11.44 -3.14 -12.30
N ARG A 32 10.16 -3.45 -12.09
CA ARG A 32 9.09 -3.13 -13.06
C ARG A 32 8.97 -1.63 -13.32
N LEU A 33 9.11 -0.79 -12.29
CA LEU A 33 9.07 0.66 -12.49
C LEU A 33 10.22 1.14 -13.38
N LYS A 34 11.43 0.57 -13.21
CA LYS A 34 12.59 0.87 -14.07
C LYS A 34 12.38 0.44 -15.52
N GLU A 35 11.77 -0.72 -15.78
CA GLU A 35 11.40 -1.15 -17.15
C GLU A 35 10.47 -0.13 -17.83
N HIS A 36 9.65 0.56 -17.05
CA HIS A 36 8.76 1.63 -17.49
C HIS A 36 9.38 3.05 -17.38
N GLN A 37 10.72 3.15 -17.28
CA GLN A 37 11.48 4.42 -17.23
C GLN A 37 11.15 5.30 -16.01
N LEU A 38 10.56 4.72 -14.95
CA LEU A 38 10.34 5.40 -13.68
C LEU A 38 11.42 4.99 -12.67
N PHE A 39 12.39 5.87 -12.48
CA PHE A 39 13.51 5.66 -11.56
C PHE A 39 13.22 6.34 -10.22
N ILE A 40 12.63 5.59 -9.30
CA ILE A 40 12.37 6.05 -7.93
C ILE A 40 12.99 5.09 -6.91
N SER A 41 13.46 5.62 -5.79
CA SER A 41 14.10 4.83 -4.74
C SER A 41 13.07 3.98 -3.96
N PRO A 42 13.51 2.90 -3.28
CA PRO A 42 12.65 2.14 -2.37
C PRO A 42 11.88 3.02 -1.36
N ALA A 43 12.55 4.03 -0.78
CA ALA A 43 11.91 4.96 0.15
C ALA A 43 10.78 5.78 -0.53
N GLN A 44 11.00 6.23 -1.76
CA GLN A 44 9.97 6.94 -2.54
C GLN A 44 8.82 6.03 -2.96
N ILE A 45 9.08 4.73 -3.19
CA ILE A 45 8.03 3.73 -3.42
C ILE A 45 7.16 3.60 -2.15
N GLN A 46 7.79 3.45 -0.98
CA GLN A 46 7.07 3.35 0.29
C GLN A 46 6.24 4.61 0.58
N GLU A 47 6.81 5.80 0.38
CA GLU A 47 6.09 7.08 0.51
C GLU A 47 4.89 7.16 -0.44
N ALA A 48 5.08 6.77 -1.71
CA ALA A 48 4.02 6.76 -2.70
C ALA A 48 2.88 5.81 -2.30
N LEU A 49 3.19 4.58 -1.92
CA LEU A 49 2.18 3.62 -1.46
C LEU A 49 1.49 4.08 -0.19
N SER A 50 2.21 4.73 0.73
CA SER A 50 1.65 5.28 1.98
C SER A 50 0.68 6.43 1.74
N SER A 51 0.75 7.10 0.58
CA SER A 51 -0.22 8.15 0.20
C SER A 51 -1.58 7.60 -0.27
N LEU A 52 -1.70 6.29 -0.49
CA LEU A 52 -2.95 5.63 -0.91
C LEU A 52 -3.86 5.39 0.30
N LEU A 53 -4.46 6.46 0.80
CA LEU A 53 -5.30 6.44 1.99
C LEU A 53 -6.77 6.77 1.68
N PHE A 54 -7.64 6.26 2.54
CA PHE A 54 -9.01 6.72 2.66
C PHE A 54 -9.20 7.40 4.01
N THR A 55 -10.12 8.36 4.06
CA THR A 55 -10.58 8.99 5.30
C THR A 55 -12.07 8.73 5.45
N GLU A 56 -12.48 8.29 6.64
CA GLU A 56 -13.89 8.14 6.98
C GLU A 56 -14.50 9.52 7.27
N MET A 57 -15.64 9.81 6.65
CA MET A 57 -16.38 11.04 6.82
C MET A 57 -17.86 10.73 7.03
N GLU A 58 -18.51 11.46 7.92
CA GLU A 58 -19.95 11.36 8.16
C GLU A 58 -20.68 12.51 7.47
N ILE A 59 -21.64 12.19 6.62
CA ILE A 59 -22.48 13.16 5.90
C ILE A 59 -23.93 12.72 6.06
N ASN A 60 -24.78 13.56 6.64
CA ASN A 60 -26.20 13.27 6.88
C ASN A 60 -26.44 11.92 7.60
N SER A 61 -25.64 11.64 8.63
CA SER A 61 -25.69 10.38 9.42
C SER A 61 -25.33 9.11 8.64
N GLN A 62 -24.78 9.22 7.43
CA GLN A 62 -24.20 8.12 6.67
C GLN A 62 -22.68 8.26 6.61
N ARG A 63 -21.96 7.14 6.73
CA ARG A 63 -20.50 7.10 6.73
C ARG A 63 -19.97 6.77 5.34
N PHE A 64 -18.94 7.50 4.94
CA PHE A 64 -18.29 7.34 3.64
C PHE A 64 -16.77 7.25 3.81
N LEU A 65 -16.14 6.39 3.02
CA LEU A 65 -14.71 6.43 2.77
C LEU A 65 -14.43 7.36 1.60
N VAL A 66 -13.70 8.44 1.87
CA VAL A 66 -13.27 9.41 0.87
C VAL A 66 -11.80 9.15 0.55
N LYS A 67 -11.51 8.93 -0.74
CA LYS A 67 -10.15 8.70 -1.22
C LYS A 67 -9.34 9.97 -1.09
N MET A 68 -8.24 9.92 -0.36
CA MET A 68 -7.27 11.01 -0.31
C MET A 68 -6.53 11.13 -1.64
N ARG A 69 -6.09 12.34 -1.99
CA ARG A 69 -5.33 12.57 -3.23
C ARG A 69 -4.01 11.79 -3.16
N PRO A 70 -3.80 10.77 -4.02
CA PRO A 70 -2.52 10.06 -4.05
C PRO A 70 -1.42 10.97 -4.59
N SER A 71 -0.18 10.70 -4.17
CA SER A 71 0.99 11.34 -4.79
C SER A 71 1.10 11.01 -6.29
N ASP A 72 1.82 11.84 -7.04
CA ASP A 72 2.03 11.60 -8.48
C ASP A 72 2.73 10.26 -8.74
N ASN A 73 3.68 9.88 -7.88
CA ASN A 73 4.34 8.59 -7.95
C ASN A 73 3.36 7.44 -7.68
N ALA A 74 2.44 7.58 -6.73
CA ALA A 74 1.42 6.56 -6.47
C ALA A 74 0.52 6.33 -7.70
N ASN A 75 0.07 7.42 -8.33
CA ASN A 75 -0.73 7.33 -9.55
C ASN A 75 0.04 6.65 -10.70
N LYS A 76 1.33 6.97 -10.87
CA LYS A 76 2.20 6.30 -11.87
C LYS A 76 2.37 4.82 -11.57
N ILE A 77 2.59 4.45 -10.30
CA ILE A 77 2.72 3.05 -9.85
C ILE A 77 1.43 2.27 -10.17
N LEU A 78 0.26 2.79 -9.77
CA LEU A 78 -1.02 2.13 -10.05
C LEU A 78 -1.23 1.93 -11.56
N ARG A 79 -0.89 2.92 -12.37
CA ARG A 79 -0.98 2.84 -13.84
C ARG A 79 -0.06 1.77 -14.42
N ILE A 80 1.20 1.70 -13.99
CA ILE A 80 2.17 0.69 -14.44
C ILE A 80 1.70 -0.72 -14.04
N LEU A 81 1.17 -0.86 -12.82
CA LEU A 81 0.61 -2.12 -12.33
C LEU A 81 -0.77 -2.45 -12.91
N ARG A 82 -1.35 -1.57 -13.74
CA ARG A 82 -2.70 -1.69 -14.31
C ARG A 82 -3.80 -1.88 -13.26
N ILE A 83 -3.62 -1.25 -12.10
CA ILE A 83 -4.59 -1.24 -11.02
C ILE A 83 -5.51 -0.03 -11.22
N SER A 84 -6.81 -0.28 -11.36
CA SER A 84 -7.79 0.81 -11.43
C SER A 84 -7.84 1.52 -10.08
N PRO A 85 -7.75 2.86 -10.05
CA PRO A 85 -7.92 3.58 -8.81
C PRO A 85 -9.36 3.39 -8.30
N PRO A 86 -9.56 3.30 -6.98
CA PRO A 86 -10.89 3.20 -6.41
C PRO A 86 -11.68 4.50 -6.58
N LYS A 87 -13.01 4.41 -6.44
CA LYS A 87 -13.92 5.56 -6.48
C LYS A 87 -13.51 6.60 -5.43
N ASN A 88 -13.76 7.88 -5.73
CA ASN A 88 -13.38 8.98 -4.85
C ASN A 88 -14.16 8.99 -3.53
N MET A 89 -15.37 8.44 -3.54
CA MET A 89 -16.26 8.33 -2.39
C MET A 89 -16.96 6.98 -2.46
N LEU A 90 -17.00 6.28 -1.33
CA LEU A 90 -17.59 4.95 -1.17
C LEU A 90 -18.39 4.95 0.13
N PRO A 91 -19.67 4.56 0.13
CA PRO A 91 -20.37 4.26 1.39
C PRO A 91 -19.61 3.18 2.16
N VAL A 92 -19.50 3.30 3.48
CA VAL A 92 -18.80 2.28 4.29
C VAL A 92 -19.46 0.91 4.14
N GLU A 93 -20.78 0.87 3.92
CA GLU A 93 -21.54 -0.35 3.70
C GLU A 93 -21.15 -1.06 2.39
N GLU A 94 -20.84 -0.31 1.32
CA GLU A 94 -20.33 -0.85 0.05
C GLU A 94 -18.84 -1.18 0.12
N ALA A 95 -18.07 -0.50 0.98
CA ALA A 95 -16.65 -0.73 1.16
C ALA A 95 -16.32 -2.03 1.91
N GLY A 96 -17.30 -2.64 2.58
CA GLY A 96 -17.16 -3.92 3.29
C GLY A 96 -16.70 -5.09 2.40
N GLU A 97 -16.86 -5.01 1.07
CA GLU A 97 -16.30 -6.00 0.14
C GLU A 97 -14.77 -5.92 -0.01
N PHE A 98 -14.15 -4.81 0.44
CA PHE A 98 -12.71 -4.54 0.31
C PHE A 98 -11.97 -4.49 1.65
N ALA A 99 -12.69 -4.52 2.78
CA ALA A 99 -12.13 -4.43 4.13
C ALA A 99 -12.13 -5.82 4.78
N TRP A 100 -10.94 -6.39 4.96
CA TRP A 100 -10.72 -7.67 5.65
C TRP A 100 -10.75 -7.50 7.17
#